data_AF-A0A377Z2W0-F1
#
_entry.id   AF-A0A377Z2W0-F1
#
_cell.length_a   1.000
_cell.length_b   1.000
_cell.length_c   1.000
_cell.angle_alpha   90.00
_cell.angle_beta   90.00
_cell.angle_gamma   90.00
#
_symmetry.space_group_name_H-M   'P 1'
#
loop_
_entity.id
_entity.type
_entity.pdbx_description
1 polymer ?
#
loop_
_entity_poly.entity_id
_entity_poly.type
_entity_poly.pdbx_seq_one_letter_code
_entity_poly.pdbx_strand_id
1 'polypeptide(L)'
;MQSTTQQQGGQLKRTMKTRHLIMLSLGGVIGTGLFFNTGYIISTTGAAGTLLAYLIGALVVWLVMQCLGELSVAMPETGAFHVYAARYLGPATGYTVAWLYWLTWTVALGSSFTAADSACSTGSRRCRSGSGAWCSAQ
;
A
#
# COMPACT_ATOMS: atom_id res chain seq x y z
N MET A 1 9.75 -8.75 -29.39
CA MET A 1 9.91 -7.31 -29.74
C MET A 1 8.92 -6.56 -28.87
N GLN A 2 9.20 -5.64 -27.93
CA GLN A 2 10.39 -5.01 -27.33
C GLN A 2 10.39 -5.36 -25.82
N SER A 3 11.49 -5.71 -25.15
CA SER A 3 12.62 -4.86 -24.69
C SER A 3 12.24 -3.82 -23.63
N THR A 4 12.36 -4.20 -22.35
CA THR A 4 12.92 -3.31 -21.33
C THR A 4 14.15 -3.97 -20.76
N THR A 5 15.28 -3.49 -21.27
CA THR A 5 16.65 -3.67 -20.82
C THR A 5 16.79 -3.36 -19.35
N GLN A 6 17.45 -4.24 -18.59
CA GLN A 6 18.52 -3.93 -17.62
C GLN A 6 19.12 -5.25 -17.15
N GLN A 7 20.07 -5.76 -17.93
CA GLN A 7 21.15 -6.54 -17.35
C GLN A 7 22.01 -5.59 -16.53
N GLN A 8 22.12 -5.84 -15.23
CA GLN A 8 23.34 -5.53 -14.50
C GLN A 8 23.81 -6.83 -13.86
N GLY A 9 24.87 -7.40 -14.43
CA GLY A 9 25.58 -8.55 -13.90
C GLY A 9 26.29 -8.23 -12.57
N GLY A 10 25.50 -8.05 -11.51
CA GLY A 10 25.92 -8.26 -10.14
C GLY A 10 25.06 -9.40 -9.62
N GLN A 11 25.67 -10.51 -9.21
CA GLN A 11 24.98 -11.55 -8.48
C GLN A 11 24.40 -10.91 -7.21
N LEU A 12 23.16 -10.40 -7.27
CA LEU A 12 22.44 -9.96 -6.08
C LEU A 12 22.35 -11.21 -5.22
N LYS A 13 23.17 -11.23 -4.16
CA LYS A 13 23.15 -12.27 -3.15
C LYS A 13 21.71 -12.32 -2.65
N ARG A 14 20.92 -13.28 -3.15
CA ARG A 14 19.49 -13.45 -2.84
C ARG A 14 19.39 -13.90 -1.38
N THR A 15 19.61 -12.95 -0.47
CA THR A 15 19.58 -13.11 0.98
C THR A 15 18.52 -12.17 1.56
N MET A 16 17.42 -11.97 0.83
CA MET A 16 16.19 -11.49 1.45
C MET A 16 15.62 -12.65 2.26
N LYS A 17 16.12 -12.80 3.48
CA LYS A 17 15.59 -13.71 4.48
C LYS A 17 14.12 -13.35 4.75
N THR A 18 13.29 -14.35 5.04
CA THR A 18 11.87 -14.20 5.39
C THR A 18 11.64 -13.09 6.44
N ARG A 19 12.60 -12.89 7.35
CA ARG A 19 12.57 -11.82 8.37
C ARG A 19 12.50 -10.40 7.79
N HIS A 20 13.18 -10.11 6.67
CA HIS A 20 13.11 -8.79 6.03
C HIS A 20 11.75 -8.56 5.33
N LEU A 21 11.18 -9.60 4.73
CA LEU A 21 9.87 -9.52 4.11
C LEU A 21 8.77 -9.26 5.15
N ILE A 22 8.85 -9.93 6.30
CA ILE A 22 7.95 -9.69 7.42
C ILE A 22 8.14 -8.26 7.97
N MET A 23 9.37 -7.78 8.11
CA MET A 23 9.65 -6.41 8.57
C MET A 23 9.09 -5.35 7.62
N LEU A 24 9.18 -5.56 6.31
CA LEU A 24 8.61 -4.65 5.31
C LEU A 24 7.07 -4.64 5.36
N SER A 25 6.45 -5.82 5.49
CA SER A 25 5.00 -5.94 5.60
C SER A 25 4.47 -5.27 6.87
N LEU A 26 5.09 -5.55 8.02
CA LEU A 26 4.71 -4.94 9.30
C LEU A 26 4.92 -3.43 9.30
N GLY A 27 6.02 -2.93 8.71
CA GLY A 27 6.28 -1.50 8.58
C GLY A 27 5.22 -0.76 7.75
N GLY A 28 4.71 -1.39 6.70
CA GLY A 28 3.63 -0.84 5.88
C GLY A 28 2.27 -0.81 6.59
N VAL A 29 1.92 -1.90 7.29
CA VAL A 29 0.59 -2.05 7.94
C VAL A 29 0.49 -1.23 9.23
N ILE A 30 1.53 -1.21 10.06
CA ILE A 30 1.54 -0.49 11.34
C ILE A 30 1.81 1.02 11.17
N GLY A 31 2.21 1.46 9.97
CA GLY A 31 2.57 2.86 9.68
C GLY A 31 1.43 3.88 9.85
N THR A 32 1.57 5.03 9.18
CA THR A 32 0.63 6.16 9.29
C THR A 32 -0.83 5.79 8.98
N GLY A 33 -1.08 4.75 8.18
CA GLY A 33 -2.42 4.29 7.84
C GLY A 33 -3.26 3.89 9.06
N LEU A 34 -2.71 3.08 9.98
CA LEU A 34 -3.50 2.61 11.13
C LEU A 34 -3.76 3.75 12.12
N PHE A 35 -2.78 4.59 12.42
CA PHE A 35 -2.94 5.68 13.38
C PHE A 35 -3.73 6.88 12.83
N PHE A 36 -3.47 7.30 11.59
CA PHE A 36 -4.12 8.46 10.97
C PHE A 36 -5.58 8.14 10.59
N ASN A 37 -5.85 6.91 10.11
CA ASN A 37 -7.21 6.49 9.76
C ASN A 37 -8.06 6.22 11.00
N THR A 38 -7.50 5.53 12.01
CA THR A 38 -8.24 5.21 13.25
C THR A 38 -8.67 6.48 13.99
N GLY A 39 -7.83 7.52 14.07
CA GLY A 39 -8.19 8.80 14.70
C GLY A 39 -9.40 9.47 14.05
N TYR A 40 -9.49 9.43 12.71
CA TYR A 40 -10.63 9.96 11.96
C TYR A 40 -11.90 9.14 12.18
N ILE A 41 -11.81 7.81 12.09
CA ILE A 41 -12.97 6.90 12.20
C ILE A 41 -13.58 6.93 13.61
N ILE A 42 -12.76 6.98 14.67
CA ILE A 42 -13.24 7.04 16.06
C ILE A 42 -14.07 8.30 16.30
N SER A 43 -13.63 9.45 15.77
CA SER A 43 -14.33 10.73 15.94
C SER A 43 -15.71 10.77 15.26
N THR A 44 -15.92 9.93 14.24
CA THR A 44 -17.12 9.97 13.39
C THR A 44 -18.13 8.88 13.75
N THR A 45 -17.66 7.68 14.15
CA THR A 45 -18.52 6.47 14.25
C THR A 45 -18.63 5.93 15.69
N GLY A 46 -17.84 6.47 16.64
CA GLY A 46 -17.77 5.96 18.01
C GLY A 46 -16.98 4.64 18.13
N ALA A 47 -16.69 4.24 19.38
CA ALA A 47 -15.75 3.14 19.66
C ALA A 47 -16.26 1.76 19.20
N ALA A 48 -17.54 1.46 19.43
CA ALA A 48 -18.12 0.15 19.09
C ALA A 48 -18.25 -0.06 17.56
N GLY A 49 -18.66 0.98 16.82
CA GLY A 49 -18.81 0.90 15.36
C GLY A 49 -17.46 0.79 14.63
N THR A 50 -16.43 1.47 15.13
CA THR A 50 -15.07 1.38 14.57
C THR A 50 -14.51 -0.03 14.67
N LEU A 51 -14.68 -0.70 15.82
CA LEU A 51 -14.18 -2.05 16.05
C LEU A 51 -14.86 -3.07 15.13
N LEU A 52 -16.19 -2.96 14.98
CA LEU A 52 -16.96 -3.85 14.12
C LEU A 52 -16.60 -3.66 12.63
N ALA A 53 -16.44 -2.42 12.19
CA ALA A 53 -16.00 -2.11 10.82
C ALA A 53 -14.60 -2.67 10.53
N TYR A 54 -13.66 -2.55 11.49
CA TYR A 54 -12.32 -3.14 11.37
C TYR A 54 -12.35 -4.67 11.28
N LEU A 55 -13.20 -5.34 12.07
CA LEU A 55 -13.34 -6.80 12.03
C LEU A 55 -13.89 -7.28 10.69
N ILE A 56 -14.93 -6.62 10.18
CA ILE A 56 -15.52 -6.97 8.88
C ILE A 56 -14.52 -6.72 7.75
N GLY A 57 -13.83 -5.58 7.77
CA GLY A 57 -12.78 -5.27 6.79
C GLY A 57 -11.63 -6.28 6.83
N ALA A 58 -11.14 -6.62 8.02
CA ALA A 58 -10.10 -7.62 8.21
C ALA A 58 -10.52 -9.01 7.69
N LEU A 59 -11.77 -9.40 7.93
CA LEU A 59 -12.31 -10.66 7.44
C LEU A 59 -12.36 -10.72 5.90
N VAL A 60 -12.80 -9.64 5.24
CA VAL A 60 -12.81 -9.55 3.77
C VAL A 60 -11.39 -9.64 3.21
N VAL A 61 -10.44 -8.88 3.75
CA VAL A 61 -9.04 -8.90 3.30
C VAL A 61 -8.40 -10.27 3.54
N TRP A 62 -8.71 -10.91 4.67
CA TRP A 62 -8.22 -12.25 4.98
C TRP A 62 -8.72 -13.29 3.97
N LEU A 63 -10.01 -13.26 3.60
CA LEU A 63 -10.56 -14.12 2.55
C LEU A 63 -9.85 -13.92 1.20
N VAL A 64 -9.63 -12.67 0.81
CA VAL A 64 -8.91 -12.34 -0.42
C VAL A 64 -7.48 -12.89 -0.38
N MET A 65 -6.77 -12.72 0.74
CA MET A 65 -5.40 -13.21 0.91
C MET A 65 -5.32 -14.75 0.85
N GLN A 66 -6.32 -15.46 1.36
CA GLN A 66 -6.42 -16.92 1.22
C GLN A 66 -6.60 -17.33 -0.24
N CYS A 67 -7.51 -16.70 -0.99
CA CYS A 67 -7.68 -16.97 -2.42
C CYS A 67 -6.41 -16.69 -3.22
N LEU A 68 -5.70 -15.59 -2.92
CA LEU A 68 -4.42 -15.26 -3.57
C LEU A 68 -3.31 -16.27 -3.21
N GLY A 69 -3.32 -16.78 -1.98
CA GLY A 69 -2.36 -17.79 -1.51
C GLY A 69 -2.46 -19.09 -2.31
N GLU A 70 -3.67 -19.62 -2.46
CA GLU A 70 -3.94 -20.81 -3.27
C GLU A 70 -3.52 -20.61 -4.74
N LEU A 71 -3.81 -19.44 -5.32
CA LEU A 71 -3.40 -19.10 -6.68
C LEU A 71 -1.88 -19.03 -6.85
N SER A 72 -1.18 -18.49 -5.85
CA SER A 72 0.28 -18.30 -5.87
C SER A 72 1.04 -19.63 -5.73
N VAL A 73 0.44 -20.62 -5.05
CA VAL A 73 1.01 -21.97 -4.94
C VAL A 73 0.76 -22.79 -6.20
N ALA A 74 -0.42 -22.62 -6.83
CA ALA A 74 -0.79 -23.39 -8.02
C ALA A 74 0.03 -23.04 -9.28
N MET A 75 0.48 -21.78 -9.43
CA MET A 75 1.20 -21.31 -10.62
C MET A 75 2.33 -20.36 -10.19
N PRO A 76 3.58 -20.82 -10.03
CA PRO A 76 4.71 -19.97 -9.61
C PRO A 76 5.28 -19.18 -10.81
N GLU A 77 4.43 -18.46 -11.53
CA GLU A 77 4.85 -17.56 -12.61
C GLU A 77 5.29 -16.21 -12.03
N THR A 78 6.44 -15.71 -12.48
CA THR A 78 7.00 -14.44 -12.02
C THR A 78 6.31 -13.28 -12.74
N GLY A 79 5.03 -13.06 -12.44
CA GLY A 79 4.19 -12.01 -13.03
C GLY A 79 3.20 -11.43 -12.03
N ALA A 80 2.85 -10.14 -12.15
CA ALA A 80 1.92 -9.50 -11.21
C ALA A 80 0.48 -10.04 -11.41
N PHE A 81 -0.44 -9.71 -10.49
CA PHE A 81 -1.84 -10.18 -10.49
C PHE A 81 -2.57 -10.03 -11.84
N HIS A 82 -2.16 -9.06 -12.66
CA HIS A 82 -2.64 -8.87 -14.02
C HIS A 82 -2.38 -10.05 -14.98
N VAL A 83 -1.35 -10.88 -14.75
CA VAL A 83 -1.02 -12.05 -15.60
C VAL A 83 -1.99 -13.18 -15.31
N TYR A 84 -2.35 -13.39 -14.03
CA TYR A 84 -3.41 -14.34 -13.65
C TYR A 84 -4.78 -13.89 -14.22
N ALA A 85 -5.10 -12.60 -14.15
CA ALA A 85 -6.33 -12.05 -14.72
C ALA A 85 -6.37 -12.19 -16.26
N ALA A 86 -5.24 -11.93 -16.94
CA ALA A 86 -5.13 -12.09 -18.40
C ALA A 86 -5.30 -13.55 -18.85
N ARG A 87 -4.79 -14.51 -18.07
CA ARG A 87 -4.79 -15.94 -18.40
C ARG A 87 -6.14 -16.62 -18.13
N TYR A 88 -6.83 -16.25 -17.04
CA TYR A 88 -8.07 -16.91 -16.62
C TYR A 88 -9.35 -16.21 -17.10
N LEU A 89 -9.37 -14.88 -17.22
CA LEU A 89 -10.56 -14.12 -17.64
C LEU A 89 -10.47 -13.56 -19.08
N GLY A 90 -9.27 -13.55 -19.67
CA GLY A 90 -9.02 -13.08 -21.03
C GLY A 90 -8.17 -11.81 -21.11
N PRO A 91 -7.63 -11.49 -22.29
CA PRO A 91 -6.63 -10.42 -22.47
C PRO A 91 -7.18 -9.01 -22.15
N ALA A 92 -8.47 -8.77 -22.33
CA ALA A 92 -9.11 -7.50 -22.00
C ALA A 92 -9.12 -7.23 -20.48
N THR A 93 -9.45 -8.24 -19.67
CA THR A 93 -9.50 -8.11 -18.21
C THR A 93 -8.11 -7.94 -17.61
N GLY A 94 -7.09 -8.58 -18.19
CA GLY A 94 -5.68 -8.34 -17.84
C GLY A 94 -5.25 -6.88 -18.03
N TYR A 95 -5.66 -6.25 -19.14
CA TYR A 95 -5.40 -4.84 -19.41
C TYR A 95 -6.12 -3.92 -18.41
N THR A 96 -7.40 -4.18 -18.12
CA THR A 96 -8.16 -3.41 -17.13
C THR A 96 -7.53 -3.51 -15.73
N VAL A 97 -7.12 -4.70 -15.29
CA VAL A 97 -6.48 -4.88 -13.97
C VAL A 97 -5.13 -4.18 -13.90
N ALA A 98 -4.33 -4.21 -14.98
CA ALA A 98 -3.08 -3.47 -15.04
C ALA A 98 -3.32 -1.95 -14.91
N TRP A 99 -4.36 -1.44 -15.55
CA TRP A 99 -4.73 -0.02 -15.47
C TRP A 99 -5.27 0.38 -14.10
N LEU A 100 -6.15 -0.44 -13.52
CA LEU A 100 -6.64 -0.23 -12.15
C LEU A 100 -5.52 -0.28 -11.12
N TYR A 101 -4.56 -1.19 -11.28
CA TYR A 101 -3.39 -1.26 -10.42
C TYR A 101 -2.54 0.02 -10.53
N TRP A 102 -2.26 0.47 -11.74
CA TRP A 102 -1.54 1.72 -11.97
C TRP A 102 -2.27 2.91 -11.36
N LEU A 103 -3.59 3.03 -11.57
CA LEU A 103 -4.40 4.09 -10.99
C LEU A 103 -4.40 4.05 -9.45
N THR A 104 -4.44 2.88 -8.85
CA THR A 104 -4.39 2.73 -7.38
C THR A 104 -3.10 3.31 -6.81
N TRP A 105 -1.95 3.02 -7.45
CA TRP A 105 -0.67 3.59 -7.04
C TRP A 105 -0.60 5.10 -7.29
N THR A 106 -1.10 5.58 -8.41
CA THR A 106 -1.17 7.02 -8.71
C THR A 106 -2.01 7.78 -7.70
N VAL A 107 -3.17 7.24 -7.31
CA VAL A 107 -4.05 7.84 -6.29
C VAL A 107 -3.39 7.81 -4.91
N ALA A 108 -2.75 6.70 -4.53
CA ALA A 108 -2.03 6.60 -3.27
C ALA A 108 -0.92 7.65 -3.16
N LEU A 109 -0.10 7.79 -4.22
CA LEU A 109 0.93 8.83 -4.28
C LEU A 109 0.31 10.23 -4.25
N GLY A 110 -0.75 10.47 -5.02
CA GLY A 110 -1.48 11.75 -5.00
C GLY A 110 -1.96 12.14 -3.61
N SER A 111 -2.55 11.20 -2.87
CA SER A 111 -3.04 11.43 -1.51
C SER A 111 -1.90 11.77 -0.53
N SER A 112 -0.71 11.16 -0.70
CA SER A 112 0.46 11.48 0.10
C SER A 112 0.98 12.90 -0.15
N PHE A 113 0.91 13.39 -1.40
CA PHE A 113 1.26 14.78 -1.73
C PHE A 113 0.24 15.77 -1.18
N THR A 114 -1.07 15.47 -1.25
CA THR A 114 -2.11 16.33 -0.63
C THR A 114 -1.95 16.40 0.89
N ALA A 115 -1.60 15.29 1.54
CA ALA A 115 -1.30 15.29 2.96
C ALA A 115 -0.06 16.16 3.29
N ALA A 116 1.01 16.05 2.50
CA ALA A 116 2.21 16.87 2.65
C ALA A 116 1.93 18.37 2.44
N ASP A 117 1.11 18.72 1.44
CA ASP A 117 0.68 20.09 1.18
C ASP A 117 -0.11 20.67 2.37
N SER A 118 -1.10 19.92 2.89
CA SER A 118 -1.88 20.34 4.05
C SER A 118 -1.02 20.54 5.30
N ALA A 119 -0.01 19.70 5.50
CA ALA A 119 0.97 19.81 6.57
C ALA A 119 1.86 21.05 6.38
N CYS A 120 2.32 21.33 5.16
CA CYS A 120 3.15 22.50 4.86
C CYS A 120 2.38 23.82 5.04
N SER A 121 1.11 23.87 4.60
CA SER A 121 0.23 25.04 4.80
C SER A 121 0.01 25.32 6.29
N THR A 122 -0.12 24.27 7.12
CA THR A 122 -0.26 24.38 8.58
C THR A 122 1.05 24.83 9.24
N GLY A 123 2.19 24.34 8.75
CA GLY A 123 3.52 24.76 9.17
C GLY A 123 3.79 26.26 8.93
N SER A 124 3.32 26.81 7.80
CA SER A 124 3.47 28.25 7.51
C SER A 124 2.70 29.15 8.49
N ARG A 125 1.52 28.71 8.98
CA ARG A 125 0.76 29.40 10.03
C ARG A 125 1.41 29.24 11.40
N ARG A 126 2.05 28.10 11.67
CA ARG A 126 2.74 27.81 12.94
C ARG A 126 4.10 28.53 13.04
N CYS A 127 4.86 28.68 11.94
CA CYS A 127 6.09 29.49 11.90
C CYS A 127 5.84 31.00 12.09
N ARG A 128 4.65 31.51 11.76
CA ARG A 128 4.28 32.92 12.02
C ARG A 128 3.96 33.17 13.51
N SER A 129 3.70 32.13 14.29
CA SER A 129 3.54 32.17 15.75
C SER A 129 4.83 31.65 16.40
N GLY A 130 5.82 32.53 16.58
CA GLY A 130 7.22 32.18 16.86
C GLY A 130 7.46 31.21 18.03
N SER A 131 7.54 29.91 17.74
CA SER A 131 7.99 28.89 18.70
C SER A 131 8.75 27.79 17.94
N GLY A 132 10.09 27.87 17.99
CA GLY A 132 11.05 27.03 17.27
C GLY A 132 11.13 25.56 17.73
N ALA A 133 9.99 24.88 17.82
CA ALA A 133 9.90 23.50 18.33
C ALA A 133 9.62 22.43 17.26
N TRP A 134 9.44 22.81 15.99
CA TRP A 134 8.97 21.89 14.95
C TRP A 134 10.03 21.66 13.87
N CYS A 135 11.14 20.99 14.23
CA CYS A 135 12.10 20.49 13.24
C CYS A 135 12.57 19.05 13.55
N SER A 136 11.93 18.34 14.49
CA SER A 136 12.43 17.06 15.02
C SER A 136 11.49 15.86 14.80
N ALA A 137 10.45 16.01 13.97
CA ALA A 137 9.54 14.92 13.65
C ALA A 137 9.57 14.63 12.14
N GLN A 138 10.65 13.97 11.72
CA GLN A 138 10.71 13.19 10.49
C GLN A 138 11.63 11.99 10.72
#